data_AF-A0AA96QQW7-F1
#
_entry.id   AF-A0AA96QQW7-F1
#
_cell.length_a   1.000
_cell.length_b   1.000
_cell.length_c   1.000
_cell.angle_alpha   90.00
_cell.angle_beta   90.00
_cell.angle_gamma   90.00
#
_symmetry.space_group_name_H-M   'P 1'
#
loop_
_entity.id
_entity.type
_entity.pdbx_description
1 polymer ?
#
loop_
_entity_poly.entity_id
_entity_poly.type
_entity_poly.pdbx_seq_one_letter_code
_entity_poly.pdbx_strand_id
1 'polypeptide(L)'
;MADPTEKERLEVVEPKVVVLEKTVAVLVAELDRVSNRLRVLEMRLSGAGAGADEDFDALGEDVADIVEALRKAWDAEQEVLADSVRVQVRKEVAEFAGLTTRREASKAKMAAGRLTRADHMRLMHDVDQLDWQIGAQGGSARDAAARLAADERAAEEAWRQDAIIAGEKAREEIWAAARARIDRALAADTRLPVWFRIGLGEITNPDPAPWLLAATGLVAYRLEYGVVDPVRPLGPIPSAESGSAAWVRRTEVYGDVSEQLKGLRP
;
A
#
# COMPACT_ATOMS: atom_id res chain seq x y z
N MET A 1 1.87 -73.64 -40.73
CA MET A 1 1.77 -72.62 -39.68
C MET A 1 0.29 -72.28 -39.56
N ALA A 2 -0.32 -72.50 -38.40
CA ALA A 2 -1.72 -72.17 -38.18
C ALA A 2 -1.88 -70.63 -38.20
N ASP A 3 -2.90 -70.15 -38.91
CA ASP A 3 -3.21 -68.71 -38.97
C ASP A 3 -3.68 -68.26 -37.58
N PRO A 4 -3.13 -67.17 -36.99
CA PRO A 4 -3.50 -66.73 -35.65
C PRO A 4 -4.99 -66.40 -35.58
N THR A 5 -5.63 -66.92 -34.55
CA THR A 5 -7.05 -66.70 -34.25
C THR A 5 -7.34 -65.23 -33.98
N GLU A 6 -8.58 -64.80 -34.20
CA GLU A 6 -9.01 -63.41 -34.00
C GLU A 6 -8.71 -62.90 -32.58
N LYS A 7 -8.80 -63.79 -31.59
CA LYS A 7 -8.42 -63.52 -30.20
C LYS A 7 -6.92 -63.24 -30.04
N GLU A 8 -6.06 -64.04 -30.64
CA GLU A 8 -4.59 -63.83 -30.61
C GLU A 8 -4.19 -62.54 -31.35
N ARG A 9 -4.95 -62.14 -32.37
CA ARG A 9 -4.76 -60.84 -33.05
C ARG A 9 -5.19 -59.67 -32.15
N LEU A 10 -6.30 -59.80 -31.44
CA LEU A 10 -6.78 -58.81 -30.46
C LEU A 10 -5.82 -58.64 -29.28
N GLU A 11 -5.30 -59.72 -28.71
CA GLU A 11 -4.33 -59.69 -27.60
C GLU A 11 -3.02 -58.97 -27.98
N VAL A 12 -2.67 -58.93 -29.26
CA VAL A 12 -1.50 -58.19 -29.78
C VAL A 12 -1.82 -56.72 -30.07
N VAL A 13 -3.07 -56.40 -30.44
CA VAL A 13 -3.48 -55.05 -30.85
C VAL A 13 -3.92 -54.19 -29.67
N GLU A 14 -4.66 -54.76 -28.72
CA GLU A 14 -5.19 -54.06 -27.54
C GLU A 14 -4.12 -53.34 -26.71
N PRO A 15 -2.98 -53.96 -26.33
CA PRO A 15 -1.91 -53.24 -25.63
C PRO A 15 -1.27 -52.14 -26.49
N LYS A 16 -1.25 -52.28 -27.82
CA LYS A 16 -0.76 -51.22 -28.73
C LYS A 16 -1.70 -50.03 -28.75
N VAL A 17 -3.02 -50.27 -28.76
CA VAL A 17 -4.04 -49.22 -28.69
C VAL A 17 -3.93 -48.45 -27.37
N VAL A 18 -3.77 -49.13 -26.23
CA VAL A 18 -3.59 -48.48 -24.92
C VAL A 18 -2.31 -47.62 -24.88
N VAL A 19 -1.21 -48.09 -25.49
CA VAL A 19 0.03 -47.30 -25.61
C VAL A 19 -0.18 -46.08 -26.50
N LEU A 20 -0.90 -46.24 -27.62
CA LEU A 20 -1.26 -45.14 -28.52
C LEU A 20 -2.11 -44.08 -27.81
N GLU A 21 -3.15 -44.47 -27.07
CA GLU A 21 -4.01 -43.56 -26.29
C GLU A 21 -3.20 -42.75 -25.27
N LYS A 22 -2.32 -43.42 -24.52
CA LYS A 22 -1.41 -42.75 -23.57
C LYS A 22 -0.47 -41.77 -24.28
N THR A 23 0.07 -42.16 -25.42
CA THR A 23 0.99 -41.31 -26.19
C THR A 23 0.26 -40.08 -26.74
N VAL A 24 -0.96 -40.25 -27.26
CA VAL A 24 -1.81 -39.15 -27.72
C VAL A 24 -2.14 -38.21 -26.57
N ALA A 25 -2.50 -38.72 -25.39
CA ALA A 25 -2.77 -37.89 -24.22
C ALA A 25 -1.55 -37.05 -23.79
N VAL A 26 -0.35 -37.64 -23.82
CA VAL A 26 0.91 -36.93 -23.54
C VAL A 26 1.19 -35.87 -24.62
N LEU A 27 1.00 -36.19 -25.90
CA LEU A 27 1.21 -35.26 -27.01
C LEU A 27 0.24 -34.09 -26.96
N VAL A 28 -1.03 -34.31 -26.59
CA VAL A 28 -2.01 -33.24 -26.38
C VAL A 28 -1.58 -32.33 -25.24
N ALA A 29 -1.17 -32.91 -24.10
CA ALA A 29 -0.69 -32.12 -22.97
C ALA A 29 0.57 -31.29 -23.31
N GLU A 30 1.51 -31.85 -24.07
CA GLU A 30 2.69 -31.13 -24.54
C GLU A 30 2.33 -30.08 -25.61
N LEU A 31 1.38 -30.34 -26.50
CA LEU A 31 0.88 -29.36 -27.47
C LEU A 31 0.20 -28.19 -26.77
N ASP A 32 -0.62 -28.45 -25.74
CA ASP A 32 -1.23 -27.41 -24.91
C ASP A 32 -0.15 -26.59 -24.20
N ARG A 33 0.89 -27.27 -23.67
CA ARG A 33 2.02 -26.60 -23.04
C ARG A 33 2.79 -25.71 -24.00
N VAL A 34 3.09 -26.21 -25.19
CA VAL A 34 3.80 -25.44 -26.25
C VAL A 34 2.92 -24.30 -26.72
N SER A 35 1.63 -24.52 -26.99
CA SER A 35 0.69 -23.48 -27.42
C SER A 35 0.55 -22.38 -26.36
N ASN A 36 0.51 -22.74 -25.07
CA ASN A 36 0.51 -21.76 -23.98
C ASN A 36 1.82 -20.98 -23.92
N ARG A 37 2.98 -21.63 -24.11
CA ARG A 37 4.28 -20.92 -24.16
C ARG A 37 4.39 -20.02 -25.39
N LEU A 38 3.86 -20.46 -26.53
CA LEU A 38 3.87 -19.70 -27.78
C LEU A 38 2.94 -18.50 -27.65
N ARG A 39 1.76 -18.67 -27.04
CA ARG A 39 0.86 -17.58 -26.67
C ARG A 39 1.49 -16.60 -25.69
N VAL A 40 2.25 -17.07 -24.70
CA VAL A 40 3.03 -16.21 -23.80
C VAL A 40 4.14 -15.48 -24.54
N LEU A 41 4.84 -16.13 -25.48
CA LEU A 41 5.86 -15.49 -26.31
C LEU A 41 5.26 -14.49 -27.29
N GLU A 42 4.10 -14.78 -27.86
CA GLU A 42 3.29 -13.87 -28.66
C GLU A 42 2.79 -12.72 -27.80
N MET A 43 2.36 -12.96 -26.56
CA MET A 43 2.02 -11.93 -25.57
C MET A 43 3.23 -11.13 -25.11
N ARG A 44 4.45 -11.66 -25.19
CA ARG A 44 5.69 -10.92 -24.95
C ARG A 44 6.09 -10.07 -26.14
N LEU A 45 5.88 -10.61 -27.34
CA LEU A 45 6.02 -9.87 -28.58
C LEU A 45 4.92 -8.81 -28.74
N SER A 46 3.71 -9.04 -28.24
CA SER A 46 2.57 -8.12 -28.22
C SER A 46 2.51 -7.27 -26.95
N GLY A 47 3.26 -7.62 -25.91
CA GLY A 47 3.69 -6.69 -24.85
C GLY A 47 4.71 -5.69 -25.39
N ALA A 48 5.24 -5.97 -26.58
CA ALA A 48 5.70 -5.00 -27.55
C ALA A 48 4.57 -4.69 -28.56
N GLY A 49 3.38 -4.33 -28.05
CA GLY A 49 2.17 -3.96 -28.80
C GLY A 49 2.41 -3.21 -30.11
N ALA A 50 1.50 -3.40 -31.05
CA ALA A 50 1.64 -2.90 -32.42
C ALA A 50 1.40 -1.38 -32.56
N GLY A 51 0.89 -0.74 -31.50
CA GLY A 51 0.55 0.68 -31.44
C GLY A 51 1.64 1.59 -30.88
N ALA A 52 1.29 2.88 -30.73
CA ALA A 52 2.14 3.83 -30.01
C ALA A 52 2.28 3.43 -28.53
N ASP A 53 3.34 3.91 -27.88
CA ASP A 53 3.51 3.74 -26.44
C ASP A 53 2.39 4.48 -25.71
N GLU A 54 1.61 3.74 -24.92
CA GLU A 54 0.60 4.32 -24.04
C GLU A 54 1.31 5.03 -22.88
N ASP A 55 0.90 6.25 -22.57
CA ASP A 55 1.43 7.01 -21.43
C ASP A 55 0.38 7.06 -20.30
N PHE A 56 0.45 6.09 -19.40
CA PHE A 56 -0.44 6.04 -18.24
C PHE A 56 -0.22 7.18 -17.24
N ASP A 57 0.94 7.83 -17.25
CA ASP A 57 1.27 8.95 -16.37
C ASP A 57 0.83 10.30 -16.96
N ALA A 58 0.32 10.32 -18.20
CA ALA A 58 -0.09 11.55 -18.88
C ALA A 58 -1.22 12.28 -18.13
N LEU A 59 -1.06 13.59 -17.93
CA LEU A 59 -2.07 14.47 -17.33
C LEU A 59 -2.99 15.06 -18.41
N GLY A 60 -3.80 14.19 -19.02
CA GLY A 60 -4.85 14.59 -19.95
C GLY A 60 -6.01 15.30 -19.26
N GLU A 61 -6.93 15.84 -20.07
CA GLU A 61 -8.17 16.49 -19.58
C GLU A 61 -9.01 15.57 -18.69
N ASP A 62 -8.86 14.25 -18.80
CA ASP A 62 -9.58 13.25 -18.00
C ASP A 62 -9.14 13.17 -16.53
N VAL A 63 -7.91 13.58 -16.20
CA VAL A 63 -7.36 13.47 -14.84
C VAL A 63 -6.74 14.74 -14.30
N ALA A 64 -6.59 15.79 -15.11
CA ALA A 64 -5.91 17.02 -14.71
C ALA A 64 -6.52 17.64 -13.45
N ASP A 65 -7.85 17.81 -13.41
CA ASP A 65 -8.57 18.39 -12.27
C ASP A 65 -8.50 17.48 -11.03
N ILE A 66 -8.55 16.16 -11.23
CA ILE A 66 -8.43 15.16 -10.16
C ILE A 66 -7.06 15.27 -9.50
N VAL A 67 -5.99 15.28 -10.31
CA VAL A 67 -4.60 15.39 -9.82
C VAL A 67 -4.35 16.76 -9.18
N GLU A 68 -4.97 17.84 -9.68
CA GLU A 68 -4.88 19.14 -9.01
C GLU A 68 -5.53 19.12 -7.62
N ALA A 69 -6.71 18.52 -7.48
CA ALA A 69 -7.37 18.35 -6.19
C ALA A 69 -6.52 17.50 -5.22
N LEU A 70 -5.92 16.40 -5.71
CA LEU A 70 -5.02 15.55 -4.94
C LEU A 70 -3.77 16.31 -4.46
N ARG A 71 -3.20 17.19 -5.29
CA ARG A 71 -2.06 18.04 -4.89
C ARG A 71 -2.44 19.04 -3.81
N LYS A 72 -3.60 19.70 -3.94
CA LYS A 72 -4.10 20.61 -2.89
C LYS A 72 -4.34 19.87 -1.58
N ALA A 73 -4.90 18.67 -1.65
CA ALA A 73 -5.09 17.81 -0.49
C ALA A 73 -3.76 17.39 0.14
N TRP A 74 -2.78 17.01 -0.68
CA TRP A 74 -1.43 16.70 -0.21
C TRP A 74 -0.82 17.87 0.56
N ASP A 75 -0.85 19.08 0.00
CA ASP A 75 -0.31 20.27 0.66
C ASP A 75 -1.03 20.57 1.99
N ALA A 76 -2.34 20.36 2.06
CA ALA A 76 -3.10 20.50 3.30
C ALA A 76 -2.75 19.41 4.34
N GLU A 77 -2.64 18.15 3.91
CA GLU A 77 -2.34 16.99 4.76
C GLU A 77 -0.89 16.97 5.28
N GLN A 78 0.03 17.72 4.67
CA GLN A 78 1.40 17.89 5.19
C GLN A 78 1.43 18.64 6.53
N GLU A 79 0.51 19.57 6.73
CA GLU A 79 0.46 20.45 7.91
C GLU A 79 -0.33 19.85 9.08
N VAL A 80 -1.00 18.72 8.85
CA VAL A 80 -1.85 18.02 9.83
C VAL A 80 -1.20 16.69 10.20
N LEU A 81 -1.34 16.27 11.45
CA LEU A 81 -0.87 14.96 11.91
C LEU A 81 -1.82 13.86 11.44
N ALA A 82 -1.25 12.70 11.13
CA ALA A 82 -2.04 11.49 10.96
C ALA A 82 -2.77 11.12 12.27
N ASP A 83 -3.94 10.49 12.17
CA ASP A 83 -4.75 10.11 13.33
C ASP A 83 -3.99 9.21 14.31
N SER A 84 -3.26 8.22 13.80
CA SER A 84 -2.41 7.33 14.59
C SER A 84 -1.34 8.09 15.37
N VAL A 85 -0.73 9.09 14.74
CA VAL A 85 0.28 9.96 15.33
C VAL A 85 -0.35 10.90 16.36
N ARG A 86 -1.53 11.46 16.06
CA ARG A 86 -2.29 12.31 17.00
C ARG A 86 -2.61 11.56 18.30
N VAL A 87 -3.03 10.30 18.20
CA VAL A 87 -3.28 9.44 19.36
C VAL A 87 -2.01 9.24 20.18
N GLN A 88 -0.88 8.95 19.53
CA GLN A 88 0.41 8.77 20.21
C GLN A 88 0.88 10.05 20.92
N VAL A 89 0.81 11.20 20.25
CA VAL A 89 1.20 12.50 20.79
C VAL A 89 0.30 12.90 21.97
N ARG A 90 -1.03 12.69 21.86
CA ARG A 90 -1.97 12.92 22.96
C ARG A 90 -1.66 12.05 24.17
N LYS A 91 -1.31 10.80 23.95
CA LYS A 91 -0.89 9.88 25.01
C LYS A 91 0.36 10.38 25.72
N GLU A 92 1.39 10.81 24.99
CA GLU A 92 2.61 11.36 25.59
C GLU A 92 2.32 12.59 26.45
N VAL A 93 1.52 13.53 25.95
CA VAL A 93 1.11 14.73 26.69
C VAL A 93 0.32 14.36 27.95
N ALA A 94 -0.62 13.42 27.84
CA ALA A 94 -1.43 12.97 28.97
C ALA A 94 -0.61 12.23 30.04
N GLU A 95 0.36 11.40 29.63
CA GLU A 95 1.28 10.72 30.54
C GLU A 95 2.10 11.74 31.34
N PHE A 96 2.66 12.74 30.67
CA PHE A 96 3.43 13.80 31.33
C PHE A 96 2.57 14.66 32.28
N ALA A 97 1.35 15.01 31.87
CA ALA A 97 0.39 15.70 32.73
C ALA A 97 0.02 14.86 33.97
N GLY A 98 -0.09 13.55 33.81
CA GLY A 98 -0.32 12.59 34.88
C GLY A 98 0.82 12.55 35.91
N LEU A 99 2.07 12.56 35.45
CA LEU A 99 3.25 12.65 36.33
C LEU A 99 3.23 13.93 37.16
N THR A 100 2.97 15.06 36.51
CA THR A 100 2.89 16.37 37.16
C THR A 100 1.77 16.39 38.21
N THR A 101 0.58 15.89 37.85
CA THR A 101 -0.56 15.80 38.77
C THR A 101 -0.25 14.92 39.99
N ARG A 102 0.38 13.76 39.77
CA ARG A 102 0.77 12.85 40.87
C ARG A 102 1.79 13.48 41.80
N ARG A 103 2.77 14.21 41.25
CA ARG A 103 3.79 14.93 42.01
C ARG A 103 3.15 15.99 42.91
N GLU A 104 2.27 16.82 42.36
CA GLU A 104 1.58 17.87 43.13
C GLU A 104 0.65 17.27 44.18
N ALA A 105 -0.03 16.15 43.88
CA ALA A 105 -0.84 15.43 44.87
C ALA A 105 0.00 14.87 46.04
N SER A 106 1.18 14.32 45.76
CA SER A 106 2.11 13.86 46.80
C SER A 106 2.64 15.01 47.66
N LYS A 107 2.99 16.15 47.06
CA LYS A 107 3.39 17.37 47.78
C LYS A 107 2.26 17.92 48.66
N ALA A 108 1.04 17.96 48.15
CA ALA A 108 -0.13 18.41 48.91
C ALA A 108 -0.39 17.52 50.14
N LYS A 109 -0.25 16.19 50.01
CA LYS A 109 -0.36 15.25 51.14
C LYS A 109 0.71 15.50 52.20
N MET A 110 1.96 15.77 51.80
CA MET A 110 3.03 16.13 52.73
C MET A 110 2.74 17.45 53.46
N ALA A 111 2.27 18.47 52.73
CA ALA A 111 1.93 19.78 53.30
C ALA A 111 0.75 19.72 54.29
N ALA A 112 -0.18 18.79 54.13
CA ALA A 112 -1.33 18.62 55.04
C ALA A 112 -0.95 18.12 56.45
N GLY A 113 0.30 17.68 56.68
CA GLY A 113 0.90 17.51 58.00
C GLY A 113 0.37 16.35 58.88
N ARG A 114 -0.56 15.52 58.39
CA ARG A 114 -1.15 14.37 59.13
C ARG A 114 -0.57 13.02 58.71
N LEU A 115 0.77 12.90 58.66
CA LEU A 115 1.46 11.70 58.18
C LEU A 115 2.36 11.11 59.25
N THR A 116 2.49 9.79 59.26
CA THR A 116 3.54 9.14 60.05
C THR A 116 4.91 9.46 59.43
N ARG A 117 5.99 9.34 60.22
CA ARG A 117 7.35 9.53 59.71
C ARG A 117 7.66 8.59 58.53
N ALA A 118 7.16 7.36 58.57
CA ALA A 118 7.36 6.38 57.49
C ALA A 118 6.64 6.81 56.21
N ASP A 119 5.38 7.26 56.32
CA ASP A 119 4.62 7.74 55.16
C ASP A 119 5.22 9.01 54.56
N HIS A 120 5.72 9.91 55.41
CA HIS A 120 6.43 11.11 54.96
C HIS A 120 7.70 10.77 54.17
N MET A 121 8.54 9.85 54.68
CA MET A 121 9.76 9.43 53.97
C MET A 121 9.45 8.74 52.64
N ARG A 122 8.38 7.94 52.58
CA ARG A 122 7.92 7.31 51.35
C ARG A 122 7.45 8.34 50.32
N LEU A 123 6.62 9.30 50.73
CA LEU A 123 6.13 10.35 49.84
C LEU A 123 7.25 11.27 49.34
N MET A 124 8.26 11.54 50.17
CA MET A 124 9.44 12.30 49.77
C MET A 124 10.20 11.57 48.66
N HIS A 125 10.47 10.27 48.84
CA HIS A 125 11.09 9.44 47.81
C HIS A 125 10.27 9.38 46.51
N ASP A 126 8.95 9.22 46.62
CA ASP A 126 8.05 9.22 45.46
C ASP A 126 8.11 10.57 44.71
N VAL A 127 8.21 11.71 45.41
CA VAL A 127 8.36 13.04 44.79
C VAL A 127 9.71 13.18 44.10
N ASP A 128 10.81 12.77 44.74
CA ASP A 128 12.13 12.83 44.12
C ASP A 128 12.20 11.98 42.83
N GLN A 129 11.56 10.80 42.84
CA GLN A 129 11.45 9.96 41.66
C GLN A 129 10.63 10.64 40.55
N LEU A 130 9.49 11.26 40.89
CA LEU A 130 8.66 11.98 39.93
C LEU A 130 9.37 13.22 39.38
N ASP A 131 10.14 13.94 40.19
CA ASP A 131 10.92 15.10 39.77
C ASP A 131 11.98 14.71 38.74
N TRP A 132 12.65 13.58 38.96
CA TRP A 132 13.58 13.02 37.98
C TRP A 132 12.89 12.64 36.67
N GLN A 133 11.74 11.95 36.73
CA GLN A 133 10.97 11.57 35.54
C GLN A 133 10.47 12.79 34.75
N ILE A 134 9.93 13.79 35.46
CA ILE A 134 9.47 15.05 34.86
C ILE A 134 10.64 15.81 34.23
N GLY A 135 11.80 15.85 34.90
CA GLY A 135 13.01 16.47 34.36
C GLY A 135 13.49 15.78 33.07
N ALA A 136 13.47 14.44 33.05
CA ALA A 136 13.89 13.64 31.90
C ALA A 136 12.95 13.77 30.69
N GLN A 137 11.63 13.85 30.92
CA GLN A 137 10.62 13.87 29.86
C GLN A 137 10.12 15.27 29.49
N GLY A 138 10.44 16.29 30.28
CA GLY A 138 9.85 17.62 30.14
C GLY A 138 10.18 18.33 28.82
N GLY A 139 11.26 17.95 28.14
CA GLY A 139 11.57 18.43 26.79
C GLY A 139 10.61 17.86 25.75
N SER A 140 10.56 16.53 25.64
CA SER A 140 9.72 15.85 24.65
C SER A 140 8.24 16.15 24.83
N ALA A 141 7.76 16.20 26.08
CA ALA A 141 6.37 16.52 26.37
C ALA A 141 5.97 17.95 25.94
N ARG A 142 6.90 18.93 26.04
CA ARG A 142 6.67 20.29 25.55
C ARG A 142 6.62 20.33 24.03
N ASP A 143 7.52 19.62 23.36
CA ASP A 143 7.54 19.53 21.90
C ASP A 143 6.29 18.81 21.38
N ALA A 144 5.87 17.72 22.03
CA ALA A 144 4.63 16.99 21.75
C ALA A 144 3.39 17.89 21.92
N ALA A 145 3.31 18.65 23.02
CA ALA A 145 2.21 19.59 23.25
C ALA A 145 2.19 20.72 22.21
N ALA A 146 3.34 21.28 21.84
CA ALA A 146 3.44 22.30 20.80
C ALA A 146 3.02 21.77 19.43
N ARG A 147 3.40 20.53 19.12
CA ARG A 147 3.01 19.84 17.87
C ARG A 147 1.51 19.58 17.80
N LEU A 148 0.88 19.17 18.91
CA LEU A 148 -0.57 19.01 18.99
C LEU A 148 -1.32 20.34 18.83
N ALA A 149 -0.82 21.41 19.45
CA ALA A 149 -1.41 22.74 19.29
C ALA A 149 -1.20 23.33 17.88
N ALA A 150 -0.16 22.91 17.15
CA ALA A 150 0.02 23.25 15.74
C ALA A 150 -0.98 22.48 14.86
N ASP A 151 -1.16 21.19 15.10
CA ASP A 151 -2.15 20.33 14.43
C ASP A 151 -3.59 20.86 14.61
N GLU A 152 -3.97 21.24 15.83
CA GLU A 152 -5.30 21.79 16.12
C GLU A 152 -5.56 23.09 15.35
N ARG A 153 -4.60 24.02 15.34
CA ARG A 153 -4.70 25.25 14.53
C ARG A 153 -4.77 24.94 13.04
N ALA A 154 -3.99 23.97 12.57
CA ALA A 154 -4.00 23.60 11.16
C ALA A 154 -5.34 22.99 10.74
N ALA A 155 -5.94 22.17 11.61
CA ALA A 155 -7.22 21.50 11.39
C ALA A 155 -8.42 22.45 11.44
N GLU A 156 -8.32 23.60 12.11
CA GLU A 156 -9.37 24.62 12.18
C GLU A 156 -9.48 25.49 10.91
N GLU A 157 -8.45 25.49 10.04
CA GLU A 157 -8.48 26.30 8.82
C GLU A 157 -9.40 25.68 7.75
N ALA A 158 -10.49 26.40 7.42
CA ALA A 158 -11.54 25.93 6.50
C ALA A 158 -11.01 25.47 5.14
N TRP A 159 -10.05 26.19 4.54
CA TRP A 159 -9.50 25.81 3.24
C TRP A 159 -8.79 24.45 3.26
N ARG A 160 -8.16 24.06 4.39
CA ARG A 160 -7.54 22.74 4.52
C ARG A 160 -8.60 21.65 4.60
N GLN A 161 -9.67 21.88 5.36
CA GLN A 161 -10.78 20.94 5.45
C GLN A 161 -11.39 20.70 4.06
N ASP A 162 -11.67 21.79 3.33
CA ASP A 162 -12.20 21.72 1.97
C ASP A 162 -11.25 20.98 1.03
N ALA A 163 -9.94 21.26 1.11
CA ALA A 163 -8.92 20.58 0.30
C ALA A 163 -8.81 19.08 0.62
N ILE A 164 -8.87 18.69 1.90
CA ILE A 164 -8.81 17.28 2.33
C ILE A 164 -10.05 16.53 1.82
N ILE A 165 -11.25 17.09 2.00
CA ILE A 165 -12.51 16.50 1.53
C ILE A 165 -12.51 16.35 0.01
N ALA A 166 -12.08 17.39 -0.72
CA ALA A 166 -11.92 17.33 -2.17
C ALA A 166 -10.90 16.25 -2.58
N GLY A 167 -9.81 16.11 -1.83
CA GLY A 167 -8.80 15.07 -2.02
C GLY A 167 -9.35 13.65 -1.83
N GLU A 168 -10.13 13.40 -0.78
CA GLU A 168 -10.76 12.10 -0.56
C GLU A 168 -11.66 11.70 -1.73
N LYS A 169 -12.49 12.64 -2.22
CA LYS A 169 -13.28 12.42 -3.42
C LYS A 169 -12.42 12.16 -4.66
N ALA A 170 -11.37 12.96 -4.85
CA ALA A 170 -10.45 12.81 -5.98
C ALA A 170 -9.70 11.46 -5.96
N ARG A 171 -9.46 10.87 -4.78
CA ARG A 171 -8.87 9.52 -4.64
C ARG A 171 -9.82 8.42 -5.12
N GLU A 172 -11.12 8.56 -4.95
CA GLU A 172 -12.08 7.61 -5.54
C GLU A 172 -12.12 7.76 -7.07
N GLU A 173 -12.11 9.00 -7.56
CA GLU A 173 -12.14 9.30 -8.99
C GLU A 173 -10.86 8.87 -9.71
N ILE A 174 -9.68 9.00 -9.10
CA ILE A 174 -8.40 8.60 -9.74
C ILE A 174 -8.32 7.09 -9.95
N TRP A 175 -8.91 6.28 -9.06
CA TRP A 175 -9.01 4.83 -9.24
C TRP A 175 -9.88 4.47 -10.45
N ALA A 176 -11.04 5.13 -10.60
CA ALA A 176 -11.91 4.93 -11.75
C ALA A 176 -11.22 5.37 -13.07
N ALA A 177 -10.52 6.50 -13.05
CA ALA A 177 -9.76 6.99 -14.21
C ALA A 177 -8.61 6.05 -14.59
N ALA A 178 -7.83 5.59 -13.61
CA ALA A 178 -6.78 4.60 -13.81
C ALA A 178 -7.32 3.32 -14.42
N ARG A 179 -8.46 2.83 -13.92
CA ARG A 179 -9.13 1.64 -14.43
C ARG A 179 -9.54 1.82 -15.90
N ALA A 180 -10.19 2.93 -16.21
CA ALA A 180 -10.64 3.23 -17.57
C ALA A 180 -9.48 3.36 -18.57
N ARG A 181 -8.32 3.88 -18.13
CA ARG A 181 -7.09 3.91 -18.96
C ARG A 181 -6.58 2.52 -19.27
N ILE A 182 -6.51 1.64 -18.28
CA ILE A 182 -6.08 0.25 -18.47
C ILE A 182 -7.05 -0.47 -19.41
N ASP A 183 -8.36 -0.34 -19.21
CA ASP A 183 -9.36 -0.99 -20.06
C ASP A 183 -9.26 -0.54 -21.53
N ARG A 184 -9.07 0.77 -21.78
CA ARG A 184 -8.84 1.30 -23.14
C ARG A 184 -7.56 0.77 -23.76
N ALA A 185 -6.46 0.79 -23.01
CA ALA A 185 -5.15 0.31 -23.46
C ALA A 185 -5.17 -1.18 -23.83
N LEU A 186 -5.86 -2.00 -23.04
CA LEU A 186 -6.05 -3.43 -23.30
C LEU A 186 -6.99 -3.68 -24.48
N ALA A 187 -8.09 -2.92 -24.59
CA ALA A 187 -9.03 -3.07 -25.71
C ALA A 187 -8.41 -2.69 -27.06
N ALA A 188 -7.49 -1.72 -27.07
CA ALA A 188 -6.78 -1.27 -28.26
C ALA A 188 -5.44 -1.97 -28.52
N ASP A 189 -5.06 -2.95 -27.69
CA ASP A 189 -3.78 -3.69 -27.78
C ASP A 189 -2.55 -2.75 -27.86
N THR A 190 -2.56 -1.70 -27.04
CA THR A 190 -1.50 -0.68 -26.99
C THR A 190 -0.22 -1.18 -26.35
N ARG A 191 0.91 -0.53 -26.67
CA ARG A 191 2.19 -0.84 -26.04
C ARG A 191 2.22 -0.29 -24.62
N LEU A 192 2.31 -1.17 -23.62
CA LEU A 192 2.33 -0.77 -22.22
C LEU A 192 3.70 -0.20 -21.79
N PRO A 193 3.73 0.84 -20.92
CA PRO A 193 4.96 1.41 -20.40
C PRO A 193 5.93 0.37 -19.83
N VAL A 194 7.24 0.64 -19.95
CA VAL A 194 8.29 -0.23 -19.41
C VAL A 194 8.13 -0.44 -17.90
N TRP A 195 7.90 0.64 -17.13
CA TRP A 195 7.70 0.54 -15.68
C TRP A 195 6.50 -0.33 -15.32
N PHE A 196 5.43 -0.31 -16.14
CA PHE A 196 4.21 -1.07 -15.89
C PHE A 196 4.49 -2.55 -16.07
N ARG A 197 5.19 -2.92 -17.16
CA ARG A 197 5.61 -4.30 -17.43
C ARG A 197 6.61 -4.83 -16.41
N ILE A 198 7.56 -4.01 -15.95
CA ILE A 198 8.53 -4.38 -14.91
C ILE A 198 7.85 -4.58 -13.55
N GLY A 199 6.93 -3.67 -13.19
CA GLY A 199 6.30 -3.66 -11.88
C GLY A 199 5.27 -4.77 -11.68
N LEU A 200 4.41 -4.93 -12.66
CA LEU A 200 3.24 -5.79 -12.58
C LEU A 200 3.46 -7.18 -13.18
N GLY A 201 4.27 -7.26 -14.24
CA GLY A 201 4.45 -8.49 -15.01
C GLY A 201 3.23 -8.84 -15.88
N GLU A 202 3.24 -10.08 -16.39
CA GLU A 202 2.19 -10.61 -17.28
C GLU A 202 1.00 -11.16 -16.49
N ILE A 203 -0.16 -11.26 -17.14
CA ILE A 203 -1.32 -11.99 -16.60
C ILE A 203 -0.97 -13.49 -16.63
N THR A 204 -0.61 -14.05 -15.48
CA THR A 204 -0.18 -15.45 -15.33
C THR A 204 -1.30 -16.38 -14.85
N ASN A 205 -2.42 -15.83 -14.35
CA ASN A 205 -3.52 -16.57 -13.76
C ASN A 205 -4.75 -16.55 -14.69
N PRO A 206 -5.54 -17.65 -14.82
CA PRO A 206 -6.81 -17.64 -15.54
C PRO A 206 -7.81 -16.60 -15.04
N ASP A 207 -7.77 -16.22 -13.75
CA ASP A 207 -8.53 -15.06 -13.25
C ASP A 207 -7.66 -13.78 -13.33
N PRO A 208 -8.01 -12.82 -14.20
CA PRO A 208 -7.28 -11.56 -14.32
C PRO A 208 -7.61 -10.54 -13.23
N ALA A 209 -8.63 -10.78 -12.39
CA ALA A 209 -9.11 -9.77 -11.45
C ALA A 209 -8.04 -9.26 -10.45
N PRO A 210 -7.20 -10.13 -9.83
CA PRO A 210 -6.14 -9.65 -8.94
C PRO A 210 -5.08 -8.81 -9.66
N TRP A 211 -4.72 -9.20 -10.89
CA TRP A 211 -3.76 -8.46 -11.72
C TRP A 211 -4.31 -7.08 -12.07
N LEU A 212 -5.59 -7.04 -12.46
CA LEU A 212 -6.31 -5.83 -12.81
C LEU A 212 -6.47 -4.84 -11.64
N LEU A 213 -6.68 -5.36 -10.43
CA LEU A 213 -6.74 -4.56 -9.21
C LEU A 213 -5.38 -3.90 -8.93
N ALA A 214 -4.30 -4.68 -8.95
CA ALA A 214 -2.95 -4.18 -8.71
C ALA A 214 -2.49 -3.21 -9.81
N ALA A 215 -2.86 -3.46 -11.07
CA ALA A 215 -2.62 -2.56 -12.19
C ALA A 215 -3.25 -1.18 -11.94
N THR A 216 -4.52 -1.19 -11.52
CA THR A 216 -5.29 0.02 -11.24
C THR A 216 -4.66 0.79 -10.08
N GLY A 217 -4.36 0.09 -8.98
CA GLY A 217 -3.70 0.68 -7.81
C GLY A 217 -2.33 1.27 -8.13
N LEU A 218 -1.54 0.62 -8.98
CA LEU A 218 -0.23 1.13 -9.40
C LEU A 218 -0.34 2.41 -10.25
N VAL A 219 -1.24 2.45 -11.23
CA VAL A 219 -1.46 3.65 -12.05
C VAL A 219 -2.02 4.79 -11.20
N ALA A 220 -3.03 4.52 -10.35
CA ALA A 220 -3.61 5.50 -9.43
C ALA A 220 -2.55 6.08 -8.48
N TYR A 221 -1.70 5.24 -7.89
CA TYR A 221 -0.60 5.65 -7.03
C TYR A 221 0.39 6.57 -7.76
N ARG A 222 0.78 6.23 -9.00
CA ARG A 222 1.71 7.06 -9.77
C ARG A 222 1.12 8.42 -10.12
N LEU A 223 -0.16 8.46 -10.48
CA LEU A 223 -0.88 9.71 -10.77
C LEU A 223 -1.04 10.58 -9.52
N GLU A 224 -1.42 9.99 -8.38
CA GLU A 224 -1.61 10.71 -7.11
C GLU A 224 -0.30 11.32 -6.61
N TYR A 225 0.79 10.53 -6.58
CA TYR A 225 2.06 10.95 -6.00
C TYR A 225 3.09 11.46 -7.02
N GLY A 226 2.70 11.61 -8.29
CA GLY A 226 3.55 12.13 -9.36
C GLY A 226 4.82 11.30 -9.60
N VAL A 227 4.72 9.98 -9.50
CA VAL A 227 5.87 9.09 -9.68
C VAL A 227 6.13 8.87 -11.16
N VAL A 228 7.29 9.30 -11.65
CA VAL A 228 7.70 9.20 -13.06
C VAL A 228 8.91 8.27 -13.27
N ASP A 229 9.36 7.58 -12.23
CA ASP A 229 10.53 6.69 -12.32
C ASP A 229 10.25 5.52 -13.28
N PRO A 230 11.09 5.31 -14.32
CA PRO A 230 10.88 4.28 -15.34
C PRO A 230 11.29 2.86 -14.90
N VAL A 231 12.04 2.74 -13.80
CA VAL A 231 12.60 1.46 -13.31
C VAL A 231 11.95 1.04 -11.99
N ARG A 232 11.62 2.00 -11.12
CA ARG A 232 10.92 1.78 -9.85
C ARG A 232 9.47 2.23 -10.00
N PRO A 233 8.52 1.31 -10.24
CA PRO A 233 7.13 1.66 -10.52
C PRO A 233 6.47 2.50 -9.41
N LEU A 234 6.81 2.23 -8.15
CA LEU A 234 6.34 2.96 -6.98
C LEU A 234 7.27 4.11 -6.54
N GLY A 235 8.37 4.34 -7.26
CA GLY A 235 9.37 5.33 -6.92
C GLY A 235 10.19 4.98 -5.67
N PRO A 236 10.79 5.97 -4.99
CA PRO A 236 11.49 5.75 -3.73
C PRO A 236 10.52 5.37 -2.61
N ILE A 237 10.99 4.55 -1.67
CA ILE A 237 10.21 4.15 -0.48
C ILE A 237 9.92 5.41 0.35
N PRO A 238 8.65 5.75 0.60
CA PRO A 238 8.26 6.89 1.43
C PRO A 238 8.55 6.63 2.93
N SER A 239 8.78 7.70 3.68
CA SER A 239 9.00 7.65 5.14
C SER A 239 7.88 8.36 5.89
N ALA A 240 7.37 7.72 6.94
CA ALA A 240 6.36 8.26 7.84
C ALA A 240 6.94 8.99 9.06
N GLU A 241 8.26 9.20 9.11
CA GLU A 241 8.97 9.79 10.26
C GLU A 241 8.43 11.17 10.67
N SER A 242 8.00 11.99 9.70
CA SER A 242 7.41 13.31 9.97
C SER A 242 6.08 13.23 10.71
N GLY A 243 5.39 12.08 10.64
CA GLY A 243 4.05 11.86 11.19
C GLY A 243 2.94 12.75 10.62
N SER A 244 3.22 13.48 9.55
CA SER A 244 2.19 14.22 8.79
C SER A 244 1.23 13.23 8.12
N ALA A 245 -0.03 13.64 7.98
CA ALA A 245 -1.07 12.81 7.40
C ALA A 245 -0.71 12.39 5.97
N ALA A 246 -0.18 13.31 5.17
CA ALA A 246 0.22 13.05 3.79
C ALA A 246 1.28 11.94 3.68
N TRP A 247 2.36 12.03 4.47
CA TRP A 247 3.45 11.05 4.41
C TRP A 247 3.06 9.70 5.00
N VAL A 248 2.31 9.69 6.10
CA VAL A 248 1.78 8.44 6.68
C VAL A 248 0.90 7.72 5.66
N ARG A 249 -0.05 8.44 5.04
CA ARG A 249 -0.92 7.90 4.00
C ARG A 249 -0.12 7.34 2.83
N ARG A 250 0.85 8.09 2.30
CA ARG A 250 1.68 7.60 1.19
C ARG A 250 2.42 6.32 1.56
N THR A 251 2.92 6.21 2.80
CA THR A 251 3.58 4.99 3.28
C THR A 251 2.62 3.81 3.37
N GLU A 252 1.39 4.02 3.84
CA GLU A 252 0.34 3.00 3.89
C GLU A 252 -0.03 2.53 2.47
N VAL A 253 -0.36 3.45 1.56
CA VAL A 253 -0.73 3.12 0.17
C VAL A 253 0.45 2.45 -0.56
N TYR A 254 1.68 2.91 -0.35
CA TYR A 254 2.88 2.24 -0.88
C TYR A 254 2.98 0.79 -0.39
N GLY A 255 2.70 0.56 0.90
CA GLY A 255 2.67 -0.77 1.51
C GLY A 255 1.65 -1.68 0.84
N ASP A 256 0.41 -1.21 0.74
CA ASP A 256 -0.71 -1.96 0.15
C ASP A 256 -0.44 -2.32 -1.32
N VAL A 257 -0.05 -1.35 -2.14
CA VAL A 257 0.26 -1.61 -3.55
C VAL A 257 1.49 -2.51 -3.68
N SER A 258 2.52 -2.33 -2.83
CA SER A 258 3.68 -3.22 -2.85
C SER A 258 3.31 -4.65 -2.47
N GLU A 259 2.38 -4.86 -1.55
CA GLU A 259 1.90 -6.19 -1.14
C GLU A 259 1.09 -6.83 -2.27
N GLN A 260 0.17 -6.10 -2.89
CA GLN A 260 -0.56 -6.55 -4.08
C GLN A 260 0.38 -6.99 -5.20
N LEU A 261 1.39 -6.18 -5.53
CA LEU A 261 2.38 -6.52 -6.56
C LEU A 261 3.23 -7.74 -6.20
N LYS A 262 3.55 -7.94 -4.91
CA LYS A 262 4.27 -9.14 -4.45
C LYS A 262 3.39 -10.39 -4.56
N GLY A 263 2.10 -10.27 -4.25
CA GLY A 263 1.13 -11.36 -4.33
C GLY A 263 0.88 -11.90 -5.74
N LEU A 264 1.24 -11.13 -6.78
CA LEU A 264 1.16 -11.55 -8.18
C LEU A 264 2.38 -12.34 -8.68
N ARG A 265 3.47 -12.38 -7.90
CA ARG A 265 4.68 -13.11 -8.29
C ARG A 265 4.47 -14.61 -8.04
N PRO A 266 4.84 -15.48 -9.00
CA PRO A 266 4.74 -16.94 -8.85
C PRO A 266 5.71 -17.50 -7.81
#